data_AF-G1RS96-F1
#
_entry.id   AF-G1RS96-F1
#
_cell.length_a   1.000
_cell.length_b   1.000
_cell.length_c   1.000
_cell.angle_alpha   90.00
_cell.angle_beta   90.00
_cell.angle_gamma   90.00
#
_symmetry.space_group_name_H-M   'P 1'
#
loop_
_entity.id
_entity.type
_entity.pdbx_description
1 polymer ?
#
loop_
_entity_poly.entity_id
_entity_poly.type
_entity_poly.pdbx_seq_one_letter_code
_entity_poly.pdbx_strand_id
1 'polypeptide(L)'
;LHHACNGPGLSVLCFMRHDILEYFSVYGTALSMWVSLMALADFDEPKRSTLVMFGVLTIAVRIYHDRWGYGVYSGPIGTAILIIAAKWLQKMKEKKGLYPDKSVYTQQIGPGLCFGALALMLRFFFE
;
A
#
# COMPACT_ATOMS: atom_id res chain seq x y z
N LEU A 1 -6.44 -17.18 -2.32
CA LEU A 1 -7.73 -17.49 -1.64
C LEU A 1 -8.65 -18.20 -2.62
N HIS A 2 -9.05 -19.46 -2.38
CA HIS A 2 -10.03 -20.15 -3.24
C HIS A 2 -11.43 -19.60 -2.96
N HIS A 3 -12.02 -18.93 -3.96
CA HIS A 3 -13.38 -18.44 -3.87
C HIS A 3 -14.36 -19.61 -3.87
N ALA A 4 -15.37 -19.59 -2.99
CA ALA A 4 -16.41 -20.62 -2.94
C ALA A 4 -17.17 -20.79 -4.27
N CYS A 5 -17.11 -19.78 -5.15
CA CYS A 5 -17.69 -19.81 -6.50
C CYS A 5 -16.89 -20.64 -7.53
N ASN A 6 -15.71 -21.18 -7.17
CA ASN A 6 -14.94 -22.08 -8.04
C ASN A 6 -15.43 -23.54 -8.01
N GLY A 7 -16.40 -23.88 -7.15
CA GLY A 7 -17.03 -25.20 -7.12
C GLY A 7 -18.04 -25.37 -8.28
N PRO A 8 -18.18 -26.58 -8.85
CA PRO A 8 -19.16 -26.84 -9.91
C PRO A 8 -20.57 -26.51 -9.41
N GLY A 9 -21.26 -25.59 -10.09
CA GLY A 9 -22.63 -25.16 -9.75
C GLY A 9 -22.76 -24.05 -8.70
N LEU A 10 -21.67 -23.59 -8.08
CA LEU A 10 -21.71 -22.52 -7.06
C LEU A 10 -21.56 -21.09 -7.62
N SER A 11 -21.35 -20.93 -8.93
CA SER A 11 -21.27 -19.61 -9.57
C SER A 11 -22.56 -18.79 -9.46
N VAL A 12 -23.71 -19.45 -9.24
CA VAL A 12 -25.03 -18.82 -9.04
C VAL A 12 -25.15 -18.11 -7.69
N LEU A 13 -24.35 -18.50 -6.68
CA LEU A 13 -24.31 -17.81 -5.39
C LEU A 13 -23.54 -16.47 -5.45
N CYS A 14 -22.70 -16.26 -6.47
CA CYS A 14 -21.94 -15.02 -6.59
C CYS A 14 -22.83 -13.90 -7.14
N PHE A 15 -23.07 -12.87 -6.32
CA PHE A 15 -23.84 -11.67 -6.70
C PHE A 15 -23.20 -10.87 -7.85
N MET A 16 -21.89 -11.06 -8.07
CA MET A 16 -21.11 -10.32 -9.05
C MET A 16 -20.11 -11.26 -9.75
N ARG A 17 -19.77 -10.95 -11.00
CA ARG A 17 -18.76 -11.68 -11.78
C ARG A 17 -17.44 -11.73 -11.03
N HIS A 18 -16.80 -12.90 -11.00
CA HIS A 18 -15.59 -13.16 -10.20
C HIS A 18 -14.49 -12.13 -10.45
N ASP A 19 -14.29 -11.76 -11.71
CA ASP A 19 -13.35 -10.75 -12.16
C ASP A 19 -13.54 -9.41 -11.42
N ILE A 20 -14.77 -8.92 -11.30
CA ILE A 20 -15.06 -7.61 -10.70
C ILE A 20 -14.81 -7.65 -9.19
N LEU A 21 -15.20 -8.75 -8.54
CA LEU A 21 -15.01 -8.96 -7.11
C LEU A 21 -13.52 -9.01 -6.75
N GLU A 22 -12.72 -9.70 -7.57
CA GLU A 22 -11.27 -9.75 -7.41
C GLU A 22 -10.65 -8.36 -7.50
N TYR A 23 -11.09 -7.51 -8.45
CA TYR A 23 -10.52 -6.16 -8.50
C TYR A 23 -10.86 -5.31 -7.28
N PHE A 24 -12.08 -5.38 -6.75
CA PHE A 24 -12.42 -4.60 -5.57
C PHE A 24 -11.63 -5.05 -4.34
N SER A 25 -11.35 -6.35 -4.23
CA SER A 25 -10.47 -6.90 -3.20
C SER A 25 -9.02 -6.38 -3.34
N VAL A 26 -8.45 -6.47 -4.54
CA VAL A 26 -7.08 -5.99 -4.83
C VAL A 26 -6.96 -4.47 -4.66
N TYR A 27 -7.93 -3.72 -5.18
CA TYR A 27 -7.99 -2.27 -5.07
C TYR A 27 -8.17 -1.82 -3.61
N GLY A 28 -9.09 -2.43 -2.88
CA GLY A 28 -9.35 -2.10 -1.48
C GLY A 28 -8.14 -2.37 -0.58
N THR A 29 -7.45 -3.49 -0.81
CA THR A 29 -6.22 -3.82 -0.06
C THR A 29 -5.10 -2.83 -0.35
N ALA A 30 -4.82 -2.51 -1.63
CA ALA A 30 -3.81 -1.53 -2.01
C ALA A 30 -4.13 -0.11 -1.51
N LEU A 31 -5.39 0.30 -1.59
CA LEU A 31 -5.85 1.61 -1.12
C LEU A 31 -5.74 1.74 0.40
N SER A 32 -6.12 0.70 1.15
CA SER A 32 -5.97 0.67 2.61
C SER A 32 -4.50 0.84 3.02
N MET A 33 -3.60 0.07 2.40
CA MET A 33 -2.16 0.20 2.63
C MET A 33 -1.63 1.61 2.33
N TRP A 34 -2.04 2.20 1.21
CA TRP A 34 -1.61 3.55 0.82
C TRP A 34 -2.07 4.62 1.81
N VAL A 35 -3.34 4.59 2.21
CA VAL A 35 -3.90 5.57 3.17
C VAL A 35 -3.23 5.43 4.53
N SER A 36 -2.97 4.21 5.00
CA SER A 36 -2.22 3.98 6.24
C SER A 36 -0.80 4.56 6.18
N LEU A 37 -0.10 4.39 5.05
CA LEU A 37 1.25 4.96 4.88
C LEU A 37 1.23 6.48 4.81
N MET A 38 0.25 7.09 4.14
CA MET A 38 0.09 8.54 4.11
C MET A 38 -0.28 9.12 5.48
N ALA A 39 -1.02 8.39 6.30
CA ALA A 39 -1.28 8.77 7.70
C ALA A 39 0.01 8.71 8.53
N LEU A 40 0.86 7.70 8.32
CA LEU A 40 2.15 7.56 9.01
C LEU A 40 3.17 8.63 8.61
N ALA A 41 3.08 9.14 7.37
CA ALA A 41 3.99 10.12 6.83
C ALA A 41 3.80 11.55 7.38
N ASP A 42 2.73 11.78 8.14
CA ASP A 42 2.44 13.01 8.89
C ASP A 42 2.64 14.29 8.05
N PHE A 43 1.93 14.33 6.92
CA PHE A 43 1.90 15.50 6.03
C PHE A 43 0.86 16.52 6.51
N ASP A 44 1.23 17.80 6.46
CA ASP A 44 0.31 18.90 6.66
C ASP A 44 -0.75 18.97 5.53
N GLU A 45 -1.98 19.32 5.91
CA GLU A 45 -3.04 19.67 4.97
C GLU A 45 -2.65 20.98 4.24
N PRO A 46 -2.87 21.13 2.91
CA PRO A 46 -3.65 20.29 2.00
C PRO A 46 -2.87 19.18 1.28
N LYS A 47 -1.54 19.08 1.52
CA LYS A 47 -0.67 18.17 0.76
C LYS A 47 -1.03 16.70 0.99
N ARG A 48 -1.46 16.36 2.21
CA ARG A 48 -1.91 15.00 2.56
C ARG A 48 -3.10 14.57 1.70
N SER A 49 -4.16 15.38 1.65
CA SER A 49 -5.34 15.07 0.83
C SER A 49 -5.01 14.96 -0.66
N THR A 50 -4.15 15.84 -1.20
CA THR A 50 -3.72 15.74 -2.61
C THR A 50 -2.95 14.45 -2.90
N LEU A 51 -2.02 14.04 -2.01
CA LEU A 51 -1.25 12.80 -2.18
C LEU A 51 -2.11 11.54 -2.01
N VAL A 52 -3.08 11.57 -1.09
CA VAL A 52 -4.06 10.49 -0.93
C VAL A 52 -4.88 10.35 -2.21
N MET A 53 -5.50 11.43 -2.70
CA MET A 53 -6.29 11.40 -3.94
C MET A 53 -5.47 10.97 -5.15
N PHE A 54 -4.24 11.47 -5.26
CA PHE A 54 -3.34 11.08 -6.34
C PHE A 54 -3.01 9.57 -6.29
N GLY A 55 -2.74 9.02 -5.10
CA GLY A 55 -2.51 7.60 -4.92
C GLY A 55 -3.73 6.75 -5.24
N VAL A 56 -4.92 7.16 -4.80
CA VAL A 56 -6.20 6.49 -5.10
C VAL A 56 -6.38 6.35 -6.62
N LEU A 57 -6.21 7.44 -7.38
CA LEU A 57 -6.31 7.44 -8.85
C LEU A 57 -5.23 6.57 -9.49
N THR A 58 -4.00 6.69 -9.03
CA THR A 58 -2.86 5.94 -9.60
C THR A 58 -3.02 4.43 -9.39
N ILE A 59 -3.49 4.01 -8.21
CA ILE A 59 -3.76 2.61 -7.88
C ILE A 59 -4.90 2.06 -8.75
N ALA A 60 -5.98 2.84 -8.93
CA ALA A 60 -7.10 2.46 -9.79
C ALA A 60 -6.65 2.24 -11.25
N VAL A 61 -5.89 3.19 -11.80
CA VAL A 61 -5.39 3.10 -13.18
C VAL A 61 -4.42 1.92 -13.35
N ARG A 62 -3.53 1.68 -12.37
CA ARG A 62 -2.59 0.55 -12.41
C ARG A 62 -3.31 -0.80 -12.42
N ILE A 63 -4.29 -0.98 -11.56
CA ILE A 63 -5.07 -2.23 -11.48
C ILE A 63 -5.94 -2.41 -12.72
N TYR A 64 -6.46 -1.32 -13.30
CA TYR A 64 -7.20 -1.38 -14.55
C TYR A 64 -6.31 -1.84 -15.72
N HIS A 65 -5.08 -1.35 -15.79
CA HIS A 65 -4.18 -1.62 -16.92
C HIS A 65 -3.48 -2.98 -16.82
N ASP A 66 -3.14 -3.42 -15.61
CA ASP A 66 -2.57 -4.74 -15.37
C ASP A 66 -2.97 -5.24 -13.98
N ARG A 67 -4.02 -6.06 -13.95
CA ARG A 67 -4.62 -6.56 -12.71
C ARG A 67 -3.75 -7.59 -11.98
N TRP A 68 -2.84 -8.23 -12.72
CA TRP A 68 -2.00 -9.36 -12.27
C TRP A 68 -0.52 -8.97 -12.16
N GLY A 69 -0.13 -7.81 -12.68
CA GLY A 69 1.22 -7.30 -12.57
C GLY A 69 1.63 -7.08 -11.12
N TYR A 70 2.74 -7.68 -10.71
CA TYR A 70 3.44 -7.44 -9.42
C TYR A 70 3.65 -5.95 -9.09
N GLY A 71 3.56 -5.06 -10.09
CA GLY A 71 3.57 -3.60 -9.97
C GLY A 71 2.38 -2.99 -9.21
N VAL A 72 1.25 -3.69 -9.10
CA VAL A 72 0.04 -3.19 -8.41
C VAL A 72 0.29 -2.97 -6.93
N TYR A 73 1.03 -3.88 -6.29
CA TYR A 73 1.34 -3.80 -4.85
C TYR A 73 2.68 -3.15 -4.58
N SER A 74 3.70 -3.45 -5.39
CA SER A 74 5.04 -2.87 -5.22
C SER A 74 5.08 -1.37 -5.57
N GLY A 75 4.26 -0.90 -6.51
CA GLY A 75 4.14 0.51 -6.89
C GLY A 75 3.76 1.44 -5.72
N PRO A 76 2.58 1.26 -5.09
CA PRO A 76 2.18 2.09 -3.95
C PRO A 76 3.11 1.92 -2.74
N ILE A 77 3.61 0.72 -2.45
CA ILE A 77 4.54 0.51 -1.32
C ILE A 77 5.87 1.24 -1.57
N GLY A 78 6.49 1.05 -2.74
CA GLY A 78 7.76 1.69 -3.09
C GLY A 78 7.64 3.21 -3.16
N THR A 79 6.56 3.72 -3.76
CA THR A 79 6.31 5.17 -3.85
C THR A 79 6.10 5.78 -2.46
N ALA A 80 5.36 5.12 -1.58
CA ALA A 80 5.15 5.59 -0.22
C ALA A 80 6.45 5.60 0.61
N ILE A 81 7.29 4.57 0.49
CA ILE A 81 8.61 4.52 1.14
C ILE A 81 9.49 5.68 0.64
N LEU A 82 9.53 5.94 -0.68
CA LEU A 82 10.28 7.05 -1.25
C LEU A 82 9.79 8.42 -0.74
N ILE A 83 8.48 8.60 -0.64
CA ILE A 83 7.87 9.84 -0.12
C ILE A 83 8.28 10.07 1.35
N ILE A 84 8.22 9.03 2.19
CA ILE A 84 8.62 9.11 3.60
C ILE A 84 10.12 9.41 3.71
N ALA A 85 10.96 8.72 2.94
CA ALA A 85 12.40 8.93 2.91
C ALA A 85 12.76 10.37 2.48
N ALA A 86 12.09 10.89 1.45
CA ALA A 86 12.28 12.27 0.99
C ALA A 86 11.92 13.30 2.08
N LYS A 87 10.81 13.09 2.80
CA LYS A 87 10.40 13.96 3.93
C LYS A 87 11.44 13.96 5.04
N TRP A 88 11.97 12.79 5.40
CA TRP A 88 13.01 12.70 6.42
C TRP A 88 14.31 13.36 5.99
N LEU A 89 14.71 13.19 4.73
CA LEU A 89 15.88 13.88 4.16
C LEU A 89 15.71 15.41 4.22
N GLN A 90 14.53 15.93 3.88
CA GLN A 90 14.23 17.35 4.00
C GLN A 90 14.34 17.83 5.46
N LYS A 91 13.73 17.09 6.39
CA LYS A 91 13.74 17.44 7.82
C LYS A 91 15.13 17.34 8.46
N MET A 92 15.96 16.38 8.00
CA MET A 92 17.38 16.28 8.38
C MET A 92 18.17 17.49 7.90
N LYS A 93 17.92 17.95 6.67
CA LYS A 93 18.59 19.12 6.08
C LYS A 93 18.23 20.42 6.81
N GLU A 94 16.96 20.59 7.18
CA GLU A 94 16.48 21.76 7.94
C GLU A 94 17.02 21.78 9.38
N LYS A 95 17.01 20.63 10.08
CA LYS A 95 17.50 20.56 11.47
C LYS A 95 19.02 20.39 11.60
N LYS A 96 19.74 20.19 10.49
CA LYS A 96 21.18 19.84 10.48
C LYS A 96 21.52 18.71 11.48
N GLY A 97 20.66 17.71 11.57
CA GLY A 97 20.79 16.60 12.50
C GLY A 97 20.07 15.35 11.99
N LEU A 98 20.37 14.19 12.59
CA LEU A 98 19.73 12.92 12.21
C LEU A 98 18.23 12.95 12.60
N TYR A 99 17.36 12.63 11.64
CA TYR A 99 15.92 12.51 11.84
C TYR A 99 15.43 11.23 11.17
N PRO A 100 14.53 10.46 11.79
CA PRO A 100 13.87 10.72 13.09
C PRO A 100 14.78 10.42 14.29
N ASP A 101 14.34 10.88 15.47
CA ASP A 101 15.02 10.63 16.76
C ASP A 101 15.20 9.12 16.98
N LYS A 102 16.38 8.69 17.48
CA LYS A 102 16.75 7.26 17.51
C LYS A 102 15.72 6.40 18.22
N SER A 103 15.07 6.92 19.28
CA SER A 103 14.02 6.24 20.04
C SER A 103 12.77 5.93 19.19
N VAL A 104 12.32 6.89 18.39
CA VAL A 104 11.13 6.76 17.54
C VAL A 104 11.42 5.86 16.33
N TYR A 105 12.64 5.91 15.80
CA TYR A 105 13.08 5.07 14.68
C TYR A 105 13.08 3.57 15.05
N THR A 106 13.65 3.18 16.19
CA THR A 106 13.67 1.78 16.61
C THR A 106 12.32 1.28 17.10
N GLN A 107 11.48 2.14 17.69
CA GLN A 107 10.23 1.68 18.32
C GLN A 107 9.03 1.58 17.37
N GLN A 108 8.96 2.41 16.31
CA GLN A 108 7.79 2.46 15.42
C GLN A 108 8.10 2.10 13.97
N ILE A 109 9.23 2.58 13.43
CA ILE A 109 9.59 2.37 12.02
C ILE A 109 10.25 1.01 11.81
N GLY A 110 11.17 0.63 12.69
CA GLY A 110 11.85 -0.67 12.66
C GLY A 110 10.89 -1.88 12.61
N PRO A 111 9.95 -2.02 13.57
CA PRO A 111 8.98 -3.11 13.52
C PRO A 111 8.06 -3.00 12.31
N GLY A 112 7.59 -1.79 11.96
CA GLY A 112 6.72 -1.59 10.79
C GLY A 112 7.37 -2.04 9.47
N LEU A 113 8.66 -1.74 9.27
CA LEU A 113 9.41 -2.16 8.09
C LEU A 113 9.66 -3.68 8.08
N CYS A 114 10.01 -4.27 9.22
CA CYS A 114 10.18 -5.72 9.33
C CYS A 114 8.87 -6.47 9.07
N PHE A 115 7.74 -6.03 9.66
CA PHE A 115 6.43 -6.63 9.41
C PHE A 115 5.98 -6.40 7.97
N GLY A 116 6.23 -5.22 7.39
CA GLY A 116 5.94 -4.94 5.98
C GLY A 116 6.75 -5.82 5.03
N ALA A 117 8.06 -5.97 5.28
CA ALA A 117 8.92 -6.86 4.50
C ALA A 117 8.53 -8.33 4.64
N LEU A 118 8.20 -8.78 5.86
CA LEU A 118 7.69 -10.12 6.12
C LEU A 118 6.37 -10.37 5.39
N ALA A 119 5.43 -9.42 5.44
CA ALA A 119 4.16 -9.51 4.72
C ALA A 119 4.35 -9.59 3.20
N LEU A 120 5.30 -8.82 2.66
CA LEU A 120 5.64 -8.87 1.23
C LEU A 120 6.27 -10.23 0.86
N MET A 121 7.19 -10.73 1.69
CA MET A 121 7.86 -12.02 1.49
C MET A 121 6.88 -13.19 1.59
N LEU A 122 6.01 -13.20 2.59
CA LEU A 122 4.96 -14.23 2.73
C LEU A 122 4.04 -14.21 1.52
N ARG A 123 3.68 -13.02 1.04
CA ARG A 123 2.88 -12.90 -0.17
C ARG A 123 3.61 -13.48 -1.39
N PHE A 124 4.88 -13.15 -1.60
CA PHE A 124 5.68 -13.74 -2.68
C PHE A 124 5.86 -15.25 -2.57
N PHE A 125 5.83 -15.82 -1.37
CA PHE A 125 6.04 -17.24 -1.15
C PHE A 125 4.76 -18.09 -1.30
N PHE A 126 3.60 -17.50 -1.01
CA PHE A 126 2.30 -18.20 -1.01
C PHE A 126 1.41 -17.88 -2.23
N GLU A 127 1.84 -16.97 -3.11
CA GLU A 127 1.17 -16.58 -4.37
C GLU A 127 1.95 -17.14 -5.56
#